data_AF-A0A2T3J5Y9-F1
#
_entry.id   AF-A0A2T3J5Y9-F1
#
_cell.length_a   1.000
_cell.length_b   1.000
_cell.length_c   1.000
_cell.angle_alpha   90.00
_cell.angle_beta   90.00
_cell.angle_gamma   90.00
#
_symmetry.space_group_name_H-M   'P 1'
#
loop_
_entity.id
_entity.type
_entity.pdbx_description
1 polymer ?
#
loop_
_entity_poly.entity_id
_entity_poly.type
_entity_poly.pdbx_seq_one_letter_code
_entity_poly.pdbx_strand_id
1 'polypeptide(L)' 'MTTGSDRYILDVVYDSAVIGKLTLDKDSDNLELTYTDEWRQNGFPLSPHLPLDTVIPSA' A
#
# COMPACT_ATOMS: atom_id res chain seq x y z
N MET A 1 9.83 -18.89 -7.59
CA MET A 1 10.96 -18.14 -8.17
C MET A 1 10.60 -16.66 -8.05
N THR A 2 10.92 -16.03 -6.92
CA THR A 2 10.74 -14.58 -6.74
C THR A 2 11.95 -13.90 -7.36
N THR A 3 11.77 -13.36 -8.56
CA THR A 3 12.68 -12.39 -9.16
C THR A 3 12.96 -11.30 -8.14
N GLY A 4 14.22 -10.85 -8.01
CA GLY A 4 14.68 -9.93 -6.96
C GLY A 4 14.08 -8.51 -6.99
N SER A 5 13.00 -8.31 -7.72
CA SER A 5 12.26 -7.06 -7.94
C SER A 5 11.19 -6.78 -6.88
N ASP A 6 10.77 -7.78 -6.10
CA ASP A 6 9.70 -7.66 -5.08
C ASP A 6 10.23 -7.61 -3.63
N ARG A 7 11.51 -7.27 -3.46
CA ARG A 7 12.04 -7.03 -2.11
C ARG A 7 11.44 -5.71 -1.61
N TYR A 8 11.02 -5.69 -0.34
CA TYR A 8 10.45 -4.51 0.33
C TYR A 8 9.02 -4.13 -0.05
N ILE A 9 8.28 -5.04 -0.68
CA ILE A 9 6.86 -4.88 -1.00
C ILE A 9 6.05 -5.93 -0.23
N LEU A 10 4.99 -5.49 0.44
CA LEU A 10 4.01 -6.35 1.11
C LEU A 10 2.63 -6.12 0.49
N ASP A 11 2.00 -7.19 0.00
CA ASP A 11 0.62 -7.13 -0.44
C ASP A 11 -0.32 -6.99 0.77
N VAL A 12 -1.27 -6.07 0.68
CA VAL A 12 -2.34 -5.89 1.67
C VAL A 12 -3.58 -6.59 1.16
N VAL A 13 -4.11 -7.54 1.93
CA VAL A 13 -5.21 -8.42 1.51
C VAL A 13 -6.42 -8.25 2.42
N TYR A 14 -7.60 -8.12 1.82
CA TYR A 14 -8.89 -8.16 2.51
C TYR A 14 -9.82 -9.14 1.79
N ASP A 15 -10.43 -10.06 2.53
CA ASP A 15 -11.33 -11.11 2.02
C ASP A 15 -10.78 -11.83 0.77
N SER A 16 -9.52 -12.23 0.82
CA SER A 16 -8.79 -12.91 -0.27
C SER A 16 -8.49 -12.05 -1.52
N ALA A 17 -8.82 -10.76 -1.51
CA ALA A 17 -8.48 -9.82 -2.57
C ALA A 17 -7.31 -8.90 -2.15
N VAL A 18 -6.34 -8.67 -3.04
CA VAL A 18 -5.29 -7.68 -2.82
C VAL A 18 -5.89 -6.28 -3.00
N ILE A 19 -5.91 -5.51 -1.92
CA ILE A 19 -6.51 -4.16 -1.87
C ILE A 19 -5.47 -3.05 -1.98
N GLY A 20 -4.20 -3.38 -1.87
CA GLY A 20 -3.11 -2.42 -1.97
C GLY A 20 -1.75 -3.06 -1.73
N LYS A 21 -0.72 -2.22 -1.77
CA LYS A 21 0.68 -2.59 -1.55
C LYS A 21 1.31 -1.62 -0.58
N LEU A 22 2.02 -2.16 0.41
CA LEU A 22 2.90 -1.40 1.29
C LEU A 22 4.32 -1.57 0.80
N THR A 23 4.95 -0.47 0.41
CA THR A 23 6.31 -0.43 -0.12
C THR A 23 7.22 0.30 0.86
N LEU A 24 8.37 -0.28 1.18
CA LEU A 24 9.43 0.42 1.92
C LEU A 24 10.43 1.02 0.92
N ASP A 25 10.53 2.34 0.93
CA ASP A 25 11.56 3.07 0.20
C ASP A 25 12.91 2.89 0.90
N LYS A 26 13.85 2.23 0.22
CA LYS A 26 15.16 1.86 0.79
C LYS A 26 16.10 3.04 1.04
N ASP A 27 15.86 4.18 0.39
CA ASP A 27 16.76 5.33 0.42
C ASP A 27 16.35 6.31 1.52
N SER A 28 15.06 6.36 1.86
CA SER A 28 14.48 7.25 2.86
C SER A 28 13.92 6.54 4.09
N ASP A 29 13.89 5.20 4.10
CA ASP A 29 13.28 4.36 5.15
C ASP A 29 11.77 4.65 5.36
N ASN A 30 11.14 5.29 4.37
CA ASN A 30 9.73 5.65 4.41
C ASN A 30 8.85 4.50 3.93
N LEU A 31 7.68 4.37 4.54
CA LEU A 31 6.64 3.45 4.12
C LEU A 31 5.59 4.18 3.27
N GLU A 32 5.33 3.66 2.08
CA GLU A 32 4.29 4.12 1.19
C GLU A 32 3.20 3.06 1.04
N LEU A 33 1.95 3.44 1.28
CA LEU A 33 0.79 2.58 1.04
C LEU A 33 0.07 3.05 -0.21
N THR A 34 -0.07 2.17 -1.20
CA THR A 34 -0.84 2.43 -2.42
C THR A 34 -2.01 1.45 -2.49
N TYR A 35 -3.23 1.98 -2.49
CA TYR A 35 -4.45 1.19 -2.71
C TYR A 35 -4.67 0.90 -4.21
N THR A 36 -5.29 -0.23 -4.53
CA THR A 36 -5.71 -0.52 -5.90
C THR A 36 -6.84 0.44 -6.33
N ASP A 37 -6.97 0.69 -7.63
CA ASP A 37 -8.01 1.59 -8.16
C ASP A 37 -9.43 1.12 -7.80
N GLU A 38 -9.64 -0.20 -7.84
CA GLU A 38 -10.90 -0.82 -7.45
C GLU A 38 -11.24 -0.55 -5.97
N TRP A 39 -10.25 -0.69 -5.09
CA TRP A 39 -10.43 -0.47 -3.65
C TRP A 39 -10.59 1.02 -3.31
N ARG A 40 -9.93 1.92 -4.04
CA ARG A 40 -10.14 3.37 -3.88
C ARG A 40 -11.57 3.78 -4.20
N GLN A 41 -12.18 3.16 -5.21
CA GLN A 41 -13.53 3.52 -5.65
C GLN A 41 -14.64 2.88 -4.81
N ASN A 42 -14.44 1.65 -4.34
CA ASN A 42 -15.50 0.84 -3.72
C ASN A 42 -15.22 0.38 -2.30
N GLY A 43 -14.00 0.61 -1.81
CA GLY A 43 -13.53 0.15 -0.51
C GLY A 43 -13.59 1.21 0.57
N PHE A 44 -12.77 1.00 1.59
CA PHE A 44 -12.60 1.90 2.73
C PHE A 44 -11.12 1.96 3.11
N PRO A 45 -10.66 3.06 3.73
CA PRO A 45 -9.28 3.17 4.17
C PRO A 45 -9.00 2.18 5.30
N LEU A 46 -7.77 1.63 5.35
CA LEU A 46 -7.33 0.75 6.43
C LEU A 46 -7.34 1.44 7.80
N SER A 47 -7.14 2.75 7.82
CA SER A 47 -7.13 3.60 9.01
C SER A 47 -7.52 5.02 8.63
N PRO A 48 -8.15 5.81 9.51
CA PRO A 48 -8.44 7.23 9.25
C PRO A 48 -7.22 8.06 8.88
N HIS A 49 -6.02 7.65 9.31
CA HIS A 49 -4.75 8.32 8.98
C HIS A 49 -4.13 7.85 7.66
N LEU A 50 -4.73 6.85 6.99
CA LEU A 50 -4.30 6.29 5.72
C LEU A 50 -5.43 6.41 4.68
N PRO A 51 -5.85 7.65 4.34
CA PRO A 51 -6.97 7.88 3.45
C PRO A 51 -6.73 7.30 2.04
N LEU A 52 -7.81 6.96 1.33
CA LEU A 52 -7.74 6.33 0.01
C LEU A 52 -7.15 7.24 -1.08
N ASP A 53 -7.33 8.56 -0.95
CA ASP A 53 -7.07 9.54 -1.99
C ASP A 53 -6.06 10.62 -1.57
N THR A 54 -5.19 10.36 -0.60
CA THR A 54 -4.18 11.35 -0.20
C THR A 54 -2.84 10.70 0.04
N VAL A 55 -1.80 11.34 -0.51
CA VAL A 55 -0.41 11.02 -0.19
C VAL A 55 -0.22 11.24 1.31
N ILE A 56 0.12 10.18 2.04
CA ILE A 56 0.42 10.29 3.46
C ILE A 56 1.77 11.02 3.57
N PRO A 57 1.82 12.23 4.12
CA PRO A 57 3.07 12.94 4.27
C PRO A 57 3.96 12.20 5.27
N SER A 58 5.23 11.99 4.91
CA SER A 58 6.27 11.57 5.85
C SER A 58 6.42 12.63 6.93
N ALA A 59 6.23 12.25 8.20
CA ALA A 59 6.41 13.10 9.37
C ALA A 59 7.89 13.35 9.69
#